data_AF-A0A1G4PHL1-F1
#
_entry.id   AF-A0A1G4PHL1-F1
#
_cell.length_a   1.000
_cell.length_b   1.000
_cell.length_c   1.000
_cell.angle_alpha   90.00
_cell.angle_beta   90.00
_cell.angle_gamma   90.00
#
_symmetry.space_group_name_H-M   'P 1'
#
loop_
_entity.id
_entity.type
_entity.pdbx_description
1 polymer ?
#
loop_
_entity_poly.entity_id
_entity_poly.type
_entity_poly.pdbx_seq_one_letter_code
_entity_poly.pdbx_strand_id
1 'polypeptide(L)' 'MKMENAQKLEEVKQAMKKAKDRRMYERYQALYLYLQGTRAEAIAPILNRSVQTVKGYIQAYQTGGLSA' A
#
# COMPACT_ATOMS: atom_id res chain seq x y z
N MET A 1 -13.12 -14.81 1.26
CA MET A 1 -12.28 -13.63 0.92
C MET A 1 -11.45 -13.04 2.08
N LYS A 2 -11.22 -13.72 3.22
CA LYS A 2 -10.38 -13.20 4.32
C LYS A 2 -8.96 -13.83 4.40
N MET A 3 -8.70 -14.95 3.73
CA MET A 3 -7.43 -15.68 3.82
C MET A 3 -6.31 -15.09 2.95
N GLU A 4 -6.63 -14.50 1.78
CA GLU A 4 -5.63 -13.94 0.85
C GLU A 4 -4.99 -12.63 1.33
N ASN A 5 -5.69 -11.84 2.15
CA ASN A 5 -5.17 -10.55 2.60
C ASN A 5 -4.05 -10.70 3.63
N ALA A 6 -4.03 -11.79 4.41
CA ALA A 6 -3.00 -12.02 5.42
C ALA A 6 -1.61 -12.23 4.79
N GLN A 7 -1.54 -13.01 3.70
CA GLN A 7 -0.28 -13.22 2.96
C GLN A 7 0.20 -11.94 2.29
N LYS A 8 -0.72 -11.21 1.62
CA LYS A 8 -0.44 -9.91 0.99
C LYS A 8 0.03 -8.86 2.00
N LEU A 9 -0.57 -8.83 3.20
CA LEU A 9 -0.17 -7.95 4.28
C LEU A 9 1.26 -8.24 4.76
N GLU A 10 1.60 -9.51 4.94
CA GLU A 10 2.95 -9.88 5.36
C GLU A 10 3.98 -9.56 4.26
N GLU A 11 3.65 -9.82 2.99
CA GLU A 11 4.51 -9.47 1.85
C GLU A 11 4.81 -7.96 1.80
N VAL A 12 3.76 -7.12 1.86
CA VAL A 12 3.88 -5.65 1.89
C VAL A 12 4.68 -5.19 3.11
N LYS A 13 4.44 -5.81 4.29
CA LYS A 13 5.16 -5.47 5.53
C LYS A 13 6.66 -5.77 5.40
N GLN A 14 7.02 -6.89 4.77
CA GLN A 14 8.43 -7.25 4.53
C GLN A 14 9.08 -6.32 3.51
N ALA A 15 8.37 -5.94 2.45
CA ALA A 15 8.85 -4.96 1.47
C ALA A 15 9.06 -3.57 2.12
N MET A 16 8.14 -3.14 2.97
CA MET A 16 8.24 -1.89 3.73
C MET A 16 9.47 -1.86 4.65
N LYS A 17 9.78 -2.96 5.35
CA LYS A 17 10.99 -3.08 6.19
C LYS A 17 12.29 -3.01 5.38
N LYS A 18 12.28 -3.48 4.14
CA LYS A 18 13.45 -3.51 3.24
C LYS A 18 13.61 -2.22 2.42
N ALA A 19 12.57 -1.38 2.36
CA ALA A 19 12.58 -0.15 1.60
C ALA A 19 13.61 0.83 2.18
N LYS A 20 14.61 1.18 1.37
CA LYS A 20 15.61 2.21 1.72
C LYS A 20 15.19 3.60 1.25
N ASP A 21 14.32 3.65 0.24
CA ASP A 21 13.81 4.89 -0.33
C ASP A 21 12.49 5.30 0.33
N ARG A 22 12.38 6.58 0.68
CA ARG A 22 11.20 7.14 1.36
C ARG A 22 9.93 7.00 0.53
N ARG A 23 10.01 7.20 -0.79
CA ARG A 23 8.83 7.10 -1.67
C ARG A 23 8.34 5.67 -1.74
N MET A 24 9.24 4.68 -1.77
CA MET A 24 8.87 3.27 -1.71
C MET A 24 8.27 2.88 -0.35
N TYR A 25 8.82 3.38 0.75
CA TYR A 25 8.24 3.18 2.07
C TYR A 25 6.79 3.71 2.15
N GLU A 26 6.56 4.96 1.70
CA GLU A 26 5.23 5.57 1.68
C GLU A 26 4.25 4.78 0.79
N ARG A 27 4.71 4.30 -0.37
CA ARG A 27 3.89 3.44 -1.24
C ARG A 27 3.49 2.15 -0.52
N TYR A 28 4.42 1.44 0.10
CA TYR A 28 4.12 0.21 0.84
C TYR A 28 3.23 0.46 2.05
N GLN A 29 3.42 1.59 2.75
CA GLN A 29 2.54 2.01 3.84
C GLN A 29 1.10 2.24 3.37
N ALA A 30 0.90 2.84 2.20
CA ALA A 30 -0.43 3.00 1.59
C ALA A 30 -1.09 1.65 1.31
N LEU A 31 -0.34 0.70 0.74
CA LEU A 31 -0.83 -0.65 0.45
C LEU A 31 -1.17 -1.43 1.72
N TYR A 32 -0.34 -1.30 2.77
CA TYR A 32 -0.58 -1.94 4.05
C TYR A 32 -1.92 -1.49 4.66
N LEU A 33 -2.14 -0.17 4.73
CA LEU A 33 -3.39 0.40 5.25
C LEU A 33 -4.61 -0.01 4.39
N TYR A 34 -4.45 -0.06 3.07
CA TYR A 34 -5.49 -0.50 2.16
C TYR A 34 -5.87 -1.97 2.38
N LEU A 35 -4.89 -2.86 2.51
CA LEU A 35 -5.12 -4.28 2.77
C LEU A 35 -5.72 -4.57 4.15
N GLN A 36 -5.53 -3.65 5.11
CA GLN A 36 -6.24 -3.65 6.40
C GLN A 36 -7.70 -3.17 6.30
N GLY A 37 -8.14 -2.72 5.12
CA GLY A 37 -9.52 -2.25 4.87
C GLY A 37 -9.70 -0.74 4.90
N THR A 38 -8.62 0.04 5.01
CA THR A 38 -8.69 1.51 5.01
C THR A 38 -8.89 2.03 3.60
N ARG A 39 -9.84 2.93 3.39
CA ARG A 39 -10.12 3.52 2.07
C ARG A 39 -9.08 4.59 1.72
N ALA A 40 -8.84 4.81 0.42
CA ALA A 40 -7.83 5.75 -0.07
C ALA A 40 -8.02 7.18 0.47
N GLU A 41 -9.28 7.60 0.64
CA GLU A 41 -9.67 8.89 1.19
C GLU A 41 -9.19 9.08 2.64
N ALA A 42 -9.17 8.01 3.44
CA ALA A 42 -8.66 8.04 4.81
C ALA A 42 -7.13 7.85 4.88
N ILE A 43 -6.52 7.19 3.90
CA ILE A 43 -5.07 6.99 3.83
C ILE A 43 -4.34 8.28 3.41
N ALA A 44 -4.90 9.03 2.46
CA ALA A 44 -4.32 10.26 1.92
C ALA A 44 -3.82 11.25 2.99
N PRO A 45 -4.63 11.66 3.99
CA PRO A 45 -4.16 12.56 5.04
C PRO A 45 -3.10 11.93 5.95
N ILE A 46 -3.12 10.61 6.18
CA ILE A 46 -2.11 9.90 7.00
C ILE A 46 -0.72 10.02 6.36
N LEU A 47 -0.65 9.95 5.03
CA LEU A 47 0.61 9.98 4.28
C LEU A 47 0.98 11.37 3.77
N ASN A 48 0.15 12.39 4.02
CA ASN A 48 0.28 13.72 3.42
C ASN A 48 0.43 13.64 1.87
N ARG A 49 -0.48 12.88 1.25
CA ARG A 49 -0.55 12.68 -0.21
C ARG A 49 -1.95 12.99 -0.71
N SER A 50 -2.08 13.25 -2.01
CA SER A 50 -3.40 13.37 -2.62
C SER A 50 -4.09 12.01 -2.66
N VAL A 51 -5.44 12.01 -2.62
CA VAL A 51 -6.24 10.79 -2.80
C VAL A 51 -5.94 10.13 -4.15
N GLN A 52 -5.68 10.92 -5.19
CA GLN A 52 -5.33 10.41 -6.52
C GLN A 52 -4.01 9.63 -6.50
N THR A 53 -2.99 10.12 -5.80
CA THR A 53 -1.71 9.42 -5.65
C THR A 53 -1.91 8.07 -4.94
N VAL A 54 -2.69 8.05 -3.86
CA VAL A 54 -2.98 6.80 -3.13
C VAL A 54 -3.75 5.81 -4.00
N LYS A 55 -4.76 6.28 -4.75
CA LYS A 55 -5.49 5.45 -5.73
C LYS A 55 -4.55 4.87 -6.79
N GLY A 56 -3.59 5.67 -7.28
CA GLY A 56 -2.56 5.22 -8.20
C GLY A 56 -1.69 4.10 -7.63
N TYR A 57 -1.26 4.22 -6.37
CA TYR A 57 -0.51 3.14 -5.69
C TYR A 57 -1.31 1.84 -5.60
N ILE A 58 -2.58 1.93 -5.19
CA ILE A 58 -3.48 0.79 -5.06
C ILE A 58 -3.73 0.14 -6.42
N GLN A 59 -4.02 0.93 -7.45
CA GLN A 59 -4.29 0.42 -8.79
C GLN A 59 -3.05 -0.29 -9.37
N ALA A 60 -1.86 0.32 -9.26
CA ALA A 60 -0.62 -0.32 -9.70
C ALA A 60 -0.40 -1.66 -8.99
N TYR A 61 -0.64 -1.72 -7.68
CA TYR A 61 -0.54 -2.97 -6.91
C TYR A 61 -1.56 -4.03 -7.32
N GLN A 62 -2.81 -3.63 -7.58
CA GLN A 62 -3.85 -4.56 -8.04
C GLN A 62 -3.54 -5.13 -9.43
N THR A 63 -2.86 -4.37 -10.29
CA THR A 63 -2.53 -4.81 -11.66
C THR A 63 -1.23 -5.60 -11.74
N GLY A 64 -0.20 -5.23 -10.98
CA GLY A 64 1.15 -5.81 -11.12
C GLY A 64 1.84 -6.20 -9.80
N GLY A 65 1.13 -6.20 -8.68
CA GLY A 65 1.70 -6.52 -7.37
C GLY A 65 2.73 -5.51 -6.91
N LEU A 66 3.73 -5.95 -6.13
CA LEU A 66 4.76 -5.06 -5.56
C LEU A 66 5.78 -4.56 -6.58
N SER A 67 5.85 -5.19 -7.75
CA SER A 67 6.81 -4.86 -8.82
C SER A 67 6.29 -3.82 -9.82
N ALA A 68 5.02 -3.42 -9.70
CA ALA A 68 4.37 -2.44 -10.57
C ALA A 68 4.97 -1.03 -10.47
#